data_AF-A0A645CBA9-F1
#
_entry.id   AF-A0A645CBA9-F1
#
_cell.length_a   1.000
_cell.length_b   1.000
_cell.length_c   1.000
_cell.angle_alpha   90.00
_cell.angle_beta   90.00
_cell.angle_gamma   90.00
#
_symmetry.space_group_name_H-M   'P 1'
#
loop_
_entity.id
_entity.type
_entity.pdbx_description
1 polymer ?
#
loop_
_entity_poly.entity_id
_entity_poly.type
_entity_poly.pdbx_seq_one_letter_code
_entity_poly.pdbx_strand_id
1 'polypeptide(L)'
;MADEFVKAGLLDWSKDKLRIELTLRTTELIDLNLTLGQSWSIETPNKLFSDYVGRIEMNQNTILTDEKIINLPRKIQSTYLLWKQGANMKEMLPKPTFYRHRKELIPFGIDINFYCESPDSNNVVPLVRTLEAKPANIPSWVYEKGLIFDYNRISHAANWQ
;
A
#
# COMPACT_ATOMS: atom_id res chain seq x y z
N MET A 1 9.69 18.16 20.57
CA MET A 1 9.58 18.03 19.10
C MET A 1 8.47 17.06 18.71
N ALA A 2 8.51 15.76 19.10
CA ALA A 2 7.44 14.82 18.75
C ALA A 2 6.04 15.19 19.30
N ASP A 3 5.96 15.61 20.57
CA ASP A 3 4.69 16.00 21.22
C ASP A 3 4.03 17.23 20.59
N GLU A 4 4.84 18.09 19.97
CA GLU A 4 4.38 19.32 19.33
C GLU A 4 3.58 19.01 18.06
N PHE A 5 4.03 18.02 17.27
CA PHE A 5 3.31 17.56 16.09
C PHE A 5 1.98 16.88 16.44
N VAL A 6 1.96 16.09 17.51
CA VAL A 6 0.73 15.45 18.00
C VAL A 6 -0.29 16.50 18.44
N LYS A 7 0.14 17.47 19.26
CA LYS A 7 -0.71 18.61 19.68
C LYS A 7 -1.14 19.49 18.52
N ALA A 8 -0.34 19.59 17.46
CA ALA A 8 -0.65 20.40 16.30
C ALA A 8 -1.75 19.81 15.40
N GLY A 9 -2.19 18.57 15.65
CA GLY A 9 -3.24 17.89 14.89
C GLY A 9 -2.73 16.96 13.78
N LEU A 10 -1.42 16.68 13.72
CA LEU A 10 -0.85 15.81 12.69
C LEU A 10 -1.39 14.38 12.77
N LEU A 11 -1.59 13.87 13.99
CA LEU A 11 -2.13 12.53 14.22
C LEU A 11 -3.51 12.40 13.59
N ASP A 12 -4.42 13.35 13.88
CA ASP A 12 -5.77 13.36 13.33
C ASP A 12 -5.76 13.50 11.81
N TRP A 13 -4.90 14.37 11.28
CA TRP A 13 -4.75 14.54 9.83
C TRP A 13 -4.24 13.27 9.13
N SER A 14 -3.45 12.43 9.80
CA SER A 14 -2.86 11.22 9.20
C SER A 14 -3.77 9.97 9.20
N LYS A 15 -4.90 10.00 9.92
CA LYS A 15 -5.74 8.82 10.19
C LYS A 15 -6.26 8.10 8.95
N ASP A 16 -6.52 8.83 7.87
CA ASP A 16 -7.08 8.31 6.62
C ASP A 16 -6.05 8.21 5.49
N LYS A 17 -4.75 8.32 5.82
CA LYS A 17 -3.65 8.35 4.86
C LYS A 17 -2.77 7.13 4.97
N LEU A 18 -2.20 6.73 3.83
CA LEU A 18 -1.19 5.70 3.76
C LEU A 18 0.19 6.35 3.66
N ARG A 19 1.16 5.80 4.39
CA ARG A 19 2.57 6.16 4.26
C ARG A 19 3.25 5.13 3.38
N ILE A 20 3.95 5.62 2.36
CA ILE A 20 4.77 4.79 1.47
C ILE A 20 6.21 5.26 1.59
N GLU A 21 7.12 4.32 1.79
CA GLU A 21 8.55 4.58 1.88
C GLU A 21 9.31 3.75 0.85
N LEU A 22 10.15 4.44 0.07
CA LEU A 22 11.11 3.77 -0.80
C LEU A 22 12.49 3.83 -0.14
N THR A 23 13.04 2.66 0.16
CA THR A 23 14.43 2.54 0.63
C THR A 23 15.25 1.82 -0.44
N LEU A 24 16.15 2.55 -1.09
CA LEU A 24 17.10 1.99 -2.04
C LEU A 24 18.41 1.64 -1.33
N ARG A 25 18.93 0.46 -1.63
CA ARG A 25 20.19 -0.04 -1.08
C ARG A 25 21.27 -0.04 -2.17
N THR A 26 22.51 -0.26 -1.77
CA THR A 26 23.70 -0.08 -2.61
C THR A 26 23.60 -0.75 -3.99
N THR A 27 23.17 -2.01 -4.08
CA THR A 27 23.06 -2.73 -5.36
C THR A 27 22.11 -2.03 -6.33
N GLU A 28 20.92 -1.66 -5.85
CA GLU A 28 19.94 -0.95 -6.67
C GLU A 28 20.46 0.42 -7.09
N LEU A 29 21.17 1.13 -6.21
CA LEU A 29 21.79 2.42 -6.55
C LEU A 29 22.90 2.27 -7.62
N ILE A 30 23.64 1.15 -7.61
CA ILE A 30 24.63 0.83 -8.65
C ILE A 30 23.91 0.60 -9.99
N ASP A 31 22.87 -0.23 -9.99
CA ASP A 31 22.11 -0.58 -11.20
C ASP A 31 21.44 0.66 -11.82
N LEU A 32 21.00 1.60 -10.99
CA LEU A 32 20.41 2.88 -11.42
C LEU A 32 21.46 3.95 -11.76
N ASN A 33 22.76 3.69 -11.54
CA ASN A 33 23.85 4.67 -11.68
C ASN A 33 23.68 5.94 -10.80
N LEU A 34 23.11 5.77 -9.59
CA LEU A 34 22.79 6.82 -8.62
C LEU A 34 23.65 6.75 -7.34
N THR A 35 24.82 6.11 -7.42
CA THR A 35 25.73 5.98 -6.27
C THR A 35 26.39 7.30 -5.85
N LEU A 36 26.58 8.22 -6.79
CA LEU A 36 27.23 9.52 -6.55
C LEU A 36 26.19 10.63 -6.48
N GLY A 37 26.36 11.57 -5.53
CA GLY A 37 25.46 12.71 -5.36
C GLY A 37 25.28 13.56 -6.63
N GLN A 38 26.32 13.68 -7.46
CA GLN A 38 26.26 14.40 -8.74
C GLN A 38 25.31 13.76 -9.77
N SER A 39 25.00 12.47 -9.62
CA SER A 39 24.05 11.76 -10.48
C SER A 39 22.60 12.07 -10.12
N TRP A 40 22.35 12.76 -9.00
CA TRP A 40 21.01 13.15 -8.54
C TRP A 40 20.68 14.57 -9.01
N SER A 41 19.65 14.69 -9.83
CA SER A 41 19.01 15.98 -10.13
C SER A 41 17.84 16.24 -9.18
N ILE A 42 17.29 17.46 -9.21
CA ILE A 42 16.13 17.83 -8.37
C ILE A 42 14.87 17.01 -8.72
N GLU A 43 14.78 16.49 -9.95
CA GLU A 43 13.69 15.67 -10.45
C GLU A 43 13.86 14.17 -10.15
N THR A 44 15.11 13.73 -9.98
CA THR A 44 15.45 12.29 -9.85
C THR A 44 14.70 11.60 -8.71
N PRO A 45 14.61 12.16 -7.48
CA PRO A 45 13.91 11.51 -6.38
C PRO A 45 12.42 11.28 -6.66
N ASN A 46 11.72 12.28 -7.19
CA ASN A 46 10.28 12.20 -7.45
C ASN A 46 9.96 11.20 -8.57
N LYS A 47 10.78 11.19 -9.63
CA LYS A 47 10.63 10.22 -10.72
C LYS A 47 10.84 8.80 -10.21
N LEU A 48 11.93 8.56 -9.48
CA LEU A 48 12.28 7.26 -8.96
C LEU A 48 11.23 6.73 -7.97
N PHE A 49 10.77 7.59 -7.06
CA PHE A 49 9.68 7.25 -6.15
C PHE A 49 8.41 6.88 -6.92
N SER A 50 8.01 7.68 -7.91
CA SER A 50 6.81 7.42 -8.72
C SER A 50 6.91 6.11 -9.50
N ASP A 51 8.07 5.84 -10.12
CA ASP A 51 8.31 4.60 -10.86
C ASP A 51 8.19 3.36 -9.95
N TYR A 52 8.73 3.44 -8.73
CA TYR A 52 8.67 2.36 -7.75
C TYR A 52 7.28 2.17 -7.16
N VAL A 53 6.59 3.26 -6.81
CA VAL A 53 5.20 3.21 -6.33
C VAL A 53 4.28 2.65 -7.42
N GLY A 54 4.51 3.01 -8.69
CA GLY A 54 3.75 2.49 -9.82
C GLY A 54 3.91 0.98 -10.06
N ARG A 55 4.97 0.35 -9.52
CA ARG A 55 5.16 -1.10 -9.55
C ARG A 55 4.36 -1.84 -8.47
N ILE A 56 3.81 -1.13 -7.49
CA ILE A 56 3.04 -1.75 -6.41
C ILE A 56 1.69 -2.21 -6.97
N GLU A 57 1.54 -3.53 -7.13
CA GLU A 57 0.24 -4.15 -7.39
C GLU A 57 -0.56 -4.23 -6.08
N MET A 58 -1.62 -3.44 -5.98
CA MET A 58 -2.60 -3.57 -4.91
C MET A 58 -3.56 -4.71 -5.26
N ASN A 59 -3.15 -5.95 -4.99
CA ASN A 59 -4.02 -7.12 -5.18
C ASN A 59 -5.17 -7.07 -4.18
N GLN A 60 -6.31 -6.55 -4.62
CA GLN A 60 -7.57 -6.79 -3.93
C GLN A 60 -7.98 -8.22 -4.20
N ASN A 61 -8.14 -8.98 -3.13
CA ASN A 61 -8.73 -10.31 -3.17
C ASN A 61 -10.11 -10.20 -3.82
N THR A 62 -10.21 -10.55 -5.10
CA THR A 62 -11.45 -10.37 -5.87
C THR A 62 -12.37 -11.54 -5.61
N ILE A 63 -13.61 -11.27 -5.19
CA ILE A 63 -14.64 -12.31 -5.18
C ILE A 63 -14.90 -12.73 -6.62
N LEU A 64 -14.72 -14.01 -6.92
CA LEU A 64 -15.02 -14.55 -8.23
C LEU A 64 -16.52 -14.63 -8.46
N THR A 65 -16.93 -14.33 -9.69
CA THR A 65 -18.28 -14.62 -10.19
C THR A 65 -18.51 -16.12 -10.28
N ASP A 66 -19.78 -16.56 -10.22
CA ASP A 66 -20.14 -17.99 -10.25
C ASP A 66 -19.60 -18.72 -11.48
N GLU A 67 -19.58 -18.06 -12.64
CA GLU A 67 -18.99 -18.59 -13.88
C GLU A 67 -17.49 -18.86 -13.75
N LYS A 68 -16.74 -17.95 -13.11
CA LYS A 68 -15.30 -18.15 -12.87
C LYS A 68 -15.05 -19.26 -11.87
N ILE A 69 -15.92 -19.43 -10.87
CA ILE A 69 -15.84 -20.53 -9.89
C ILE A 69 -16.02 -21.88 -10.59
N ILE A 70 -17.00 -22.00 -11.49
CA ILE A 70 -17.26 -23.24 -12.24
C ILE A 70 -16.04 -23.64 -13.10
N ASN A 71 -15.32 -22.66 -13.65
CA ASN A 71 -14.14 -22.88 -14.48
C ASN A 71 -12.86 -23.21 -13.68
N LEU A 72 -12.86 -23.06 -12.35
CA LEU A 72 -11.73 -23.51 -11.54
C LEU A 72 -11.62 -25.05 -11.56
N PRO A 73 -10.40 -25.62 -11.53
CA PRO A 73 -10.23 -27.04 -11.25
C PRO A 73 -10.97 -27.47 -9.97
N ARG A 74 -11.72 -28.60 -10.02
CA ARG A 74 -12.52 -29.09 -8.88
C ARG A 74 -11.75 -29.17 -7.57
N LYS A 75 -10.46 -29.54 -7.62
CA LYS A 75 -9.56 -29.64 -6.46
C LYS A 75 -9.33 -28.31 -5.72
N ILE A 76 -9.43 -27.16 -6.41
CA ILE A 76 -9.24 -25.83 -5.80
C ILE A 76 -10.55 -25.09 -5.55
N GLN A 77 -11.66 -25.51 -6.16
CA GLN A 77 -12.99 -24.96 -5.89
C GLN A 77 -13.36 -25.02 -4.40
N SER A 78 -13.18 -26.17 -3.75
CA SER A 78 -13.48 -26.31 -2.31
C SER A 78 -12.62 -25.40 -1.44
N THR A 79 -11.34 -25.24 -1.79
CA THR A 79 -10.42 -24.33 -1.08
C THR A 79 -10.89 -22.88 -1.22
N TYR A 80 -11.25 -22.46 -2.43
CA TYR A 80 -11.79 -21.13 -2.65
C TYR A 80 -13.08 -20.90 -1.87
N LEU A 81 -14.05 -21.82 -1.90
CA LEU A 81 -15.32 -21.67 -1.20
C LEU A 81 -15.15 -21.55 0.33
N LEU A 82 -14.27 -22.36 0.92
CA LEU A 82 -13.96 -22.27 2.36
C LEU A 82 -13.25 -20.95 2.70
N TRP A 83 -12.29 -20.54 1.88
CA TRP A 83 -11.61 -19.25 2.04
C TRP A 83 -12.59 -18.08 1.90
N LYS A 84 -13.51 -18.13 0.94
CA LYS A 84 -14.58 -17.15 0.71
C LYS A 84 -15.53 -17.06 1.92
N GLN A 85 -15.70 -18.13 2.68
CA GLN A 85 -16.46 -18.15 3.93
C GLN A 85 -15.66 -17.60 5.13
N GLY A 86 -14.40 -17.21 4.93
CA GLY A 86 -13.54 -16.65 5.97
C GLY A 86 -12.66 -17.67 6.72
N ALA A 87 -12.62 -18.93 6.27
CA ALA A 87 -11.81 -19.94 6.95
C ALA A 87 -10.30 -19.73 6.73
N ASN A 88 -9.49 -20.00 7.77
CA ASN A 88 -8.04 -19.94 7.69
C ASN A 88 -7.47 -21.15 6.93
N MET A 89 -7.02 -20.92 5.69
CA MET A 89 -6.49 -22.01 4.85
C MET A 89 -5.16 -22.59 5.34
N LYS A 90 -4.37 -21.85 6.14
CA LYS A 90 -3.13 -22.38 6.72
C LYS A 90 -3.39 -23.45 7.79
N GLU A 91 -4.52 -23.35 8.48
CA GLU A 91 -4.93 -24.31 9.50
C GLU A 91 -5.68 -25.48 8.88
N MET A 92 -6.48 -25.22 7.84
CA MET A 92 -7.29 -26.26 7.17
C MET A 92 -6.50 -27.17 6.23
N LEU A 93 -5.44 -26.65 5.59
CA LEU A 93 -4.70 -27.39 4.57
C LEU A 93 -3.31 -27.81 5.06
N PRO A 94 -2.85 -29.02 4.71
CA PRO A 94 -1.44 -29.37 4.83
C PRO A 94 -0.57 -28.39 4.05
N LYS A 95 0.59 -28.04 4.61
CA LYS A 95 1.54 -27.07 4.04
C LYS A 95 1.79 -27.25 2.52
N PRO A 96 2.03 -28.46 1.99
CA PRO A 96 2.24 -28.64 0.54
C PRO A 96 1.01 -28.30 -0.30
N THR A 97 -0.18 -28.67 0.18
CA THR A 97 -1.47 -28.39 -0.47
C THR A 97 -1.76 -26.90 -0.48
N PHE A 98 -1.49 -26.21 0.64
CA PHE A 98 -1.63 -24.76 0.76
C PHE A 98 -0.86 -24.02 -0.34
N TYR A 99 0.44 -24.27 -0.50
CA TYR A 99 1.25 -23.57 -1.50
C TYR A 99 0.84 -23.91 -2.93
N ARG A 100 0.46 -25.17 -3.21
CA ARG A 100 -0.05 -25.56 -4.52
C ARG A 100 -1.34 -24.82 -4.86
N HIS A 101 -2.30 -24.78 -3.93
CA HIS A 101 -3.60 -24.14 -4.17
C HIS A 101 -3.46 -22.62 -4.27
N ARG A 102 -2.62 -22.00 -3.42
CA ARG A 102 -2.29 -20.57 -3.51
C ARG A 102 -1.76 -20.21 -4.89
N LYS A 103 -0.80 -20.99 -5.42
CA LYS A 103 -0.24 -20.76 -6.75
C LYS A 103 -1.30 -20.85 -7.86
N GLU A 104 -2.25 -21.76 -7.74
CA GLU A 104 -3.34 -21.92 -8.71
C GLU A 104 -4.41 -20.82 -8.60
N LEU A 105 -4.57 -20.19 -7.43
CA LEU A 105 -5.57 -19.14 -7.18
C LEU A 105 -5.06 -17.71 -7.43
N ILE A 106 -3.75 -17.47 -7.36
CA ILE A 106 -3.11 -16.17 -7.66
C ILE A 106 -3.52 -15.60 -9.04
N PRO A 107 -3.55 -16.38 -10.15
CA PRO A 107 -3.99 -15.88 -11.46
C PRO A 107 -5.43 -15.35 -11.48
N PHE A 108 -6.24 -15.75 -10.49
CA PHE A 108 -7.62 -15.29 -10.32
C PHE A 108 -7.73 -14.10 -9.35
N GLY A 109 -6.60 -13.55 -8.89
CA GLY A 109 -6.56 -12.44 -7.93
C GLY A 109 -6.91 -12.85 -6.51
N ILE A 110 -6.71 -14.14 -6.15
CA ILE A 110 -6.99 -14.66 -4.81
C ILE A 110 -5.69 -15.13 -4.16
N ASP A 111 -5.34 -14.52 -3.04
CA ASP A 111 -4.25 -14.97 -2.18
C ASP A 111 -4.80 -15.52 -0.85
N ILE A 112 -4.93 -16.84 -0.78
CA ILE A 112 -5.38 -17.59 0.41
C ILE A 112 -4.43 -17.51 1.62
N ASN A 113 -3.27 -16.84 1.48
CA ASN A 113 -2.42 -16.50 2.60
C ASN A 113 -3.04 -15.43 3.51
N PHE A 114 -3.95 -14.62 2.96
CA PHE A 114 -4.71 -13.63 3.68
C PHE A 114 -6.15 -14.11 3.85
N TYR A 115 -6.83 -13.62 4.88
CA TYR A 115 -8.26 -13.87 5.06
C TYR A 115 -9.07 -13.19 3.94
N CYS A 116 -10.24 -13.73 3.63
CA CYS A 116 -11.18 -13.05 2.76
C CYS A 116 -11.68 -11.78 3.48
N GLU A 117 -11.41 -10.61 2.90
CA GLU A 117 -11.77 -9.31 3.48
C GLU A 117 -13.29 -9.08 3.54
N SER A 118 -14.02 -9.76 2.66
CA SER A 118 -15.49 -9.71 2.59
C SER A 118 -16.04 -11.14 2.47
N PRO A 119 -16.11 -11.89 3.59
CA PRO A 119 -16.77 -13.18 3.59
C PRO A 119 -18.25 -13.00 3.19
N ASP A 120 -18.85 -13.99 2.52
CA ASP A 120 -20.26 -13.91 2.08
C ASP A 120 -21.20 -13.49 3.24
N SER A 121 -21.52 -12.20 3.31
CA SER A 121 -22.65 -11.67 4.07
C SER A 121 -23.79 -11.48 3.08
N ASN A 122 -24.88 -12.22 3.29
CA ASN A 122 -26.07 -12.22 2.42
C ASN A 122 -26.41 -10.82 1.87
N ASN A 123 -26.49 -10.74 0.54
CA ASN A 123 -27.25 -9.73 -0.22
C ASN A 123 -26.74 -8.28 -0.21
N VAL A 124 -25.44 -8.05 -0.04
CA VAL A 124 -24.83 -6.72 -0.23
C VAL A 124 -23.81 -6.79 -1.38
N VAL A 125 -24.11 -6.13 -2.49
CA VAL A 125 -23.11 -5.87 -3.54
C VAL A 125 -22.16 -4.80 -2.98
N PRO A 126 -20.86 -5.09 -2.78
CA PRO A 126 -19.93 -4.08 -2.31
C PRO A 126 -19.80 -2.98 -3.38
N LEU A 127 -20.13 -1.74 -3.03
CA LEU A 127 -19.75 -0.59 -3.85
C LEU A 127 -18.24 -0.42 -3.70
N VAL A 128 -17.48 -1.06 -4.58
CA VAL A 128 -16.04 -0.88 -4.65
C VAL A 128 -15.78 0.52 -5.18
N ARG A 129 -15.43 1.45 -4.28
CA ARG A 129 -14.89 2.74 -4.67
C ARG A 129 -13.43 2.52 -5.02
N THR A 130 -13.06 2.74 -6.27
CA THR A 130 -11.65 2.81 -6.67
C THR A 130 -10.99 3.91 -5.83
N LEU A 131 -10.11 3.53 -4.90
CA LEU A 131 -9.30 4.48 -4.17
C LEU A 131 -8.29 5.05 -5.16
N GLU A 132 -8.54 6.28 -5.62
CA GLU A 132 -7.52 7.03 -6.35
C GLU A 132 -6.43 7.44 -5.36
N ALA A 133 -5.24 6.87 -5.52
CA ALA A 133 -4.07 7.26 -4.76
C ALA A 133 -3.63 8.68 -5.16
N LYS A 134 -4.27 9.69 -4.59
CA LYS A 134 -3.86 11.09 -4.72
C LYS A 134 -2.77 11.38 -3.68
N PRO A 135 -1.61 11.92 -4.08
CA PRO A 135 -0.60 12.37 -3.13
C PRO A 135 -1.23 13.29 -2.09
N ALA A 136 -0.99 13.00 -0.82
CA ALA A 136 -1.46 13.85 0.26
C ALA A 136 -0.68 15.17 0.24
N ASN A 137 -1.40 16.29 0.12
CA ASN A 137 -0.79 17.62 0.20
C ASN A 137 -0.48 17.97 1.65
N ILE A 138 0.60 18.72 1.85
CA ILE A 138 0.94 19.26 3.17
C ILE A 138 -0.13 20.29 3.57
N PRO A 139 -0.74 20.17 4.77
CA PRO A 139 -1.75 21.13 5.22
C PRO A 139 -1.20 22.54 5.41
N SER A 140 -2.00 23.58 5.12
CA SER A 140 -1.59 24.98 5.28
C SER A 140 -1.14 25.30 6.71
N TRP A 141 -1.84 24.74 7.71
CA TRP A 141 -1.55 24.97 9.13
C TRP A 141 -0.13 24.52 9.53
N VAL A 142 0.48 23.58 8.81
CA VAL A 142 1.86 23.14 9.05
C VAL A 142 2.85 24.26 8.71
N TYR A 143 2.60 24.98 7.61
CA TYR A 143 3.37 26.16 7.20
C TYR A 143 3.15 27.33 8.15
N GLU A 144 1.89 27.61 8.51
CA GLU A 144 1.51 28.68 9.44
C GLU A 144 2.22 28.53 10.80
N LYS A 145 2.23 27.30 11.35
CA LYS A 145 2.90 26.98 12.62
C LYS A 145 4.42 26.84 12.50
N GLY A 146 4.97 26.89 11.29
CA GLY A 146 6.40 26.78 11.08
C GLY A 146 7.01 25.42 11.37
N LEU A 147 6.21 24.36 11.22
CA LEU A 147 6.59 22.98 11.51
C LEU A 147 7.33 22.31 10.35
N ILE A 148 7.42 22.99 9.20
CA ILE A 148 8.16 22.54 8.02
C ILE A 148 9.19 23.59 7.61
N PHE A 149 10.32 23.11 7.11
CA PHE A 149 11.31 23.96 6.47
C PHE A 149 10.79 24.44 5.12
N ASP A 150 10.78 25.75 4.91
CA ASP A 150 10.43 26.39 3.65
C ASP A 150 11.54 27.37 3.28
N TYR A 151 12.23 27.10 2.17
CA TYR A 151 13.33 27.93 1.67
C TYR A 151 12.88 29.37 1.36
N ASN A 152 11.62 29.57 0.99
CA ASN A 152 11.06 30.89 0.67
C ASN A 152 10.60 31.65 1.92
N ARG A 153 10.61 31.01 3.09
CA ARG A 153 10.25 31.67 4.34
C ARG A 153 11.39 32.56 4.78
N ILE A 154 11.14 33.86 4.83
CA ILE A 154 12.07 34.83 5.39
C ILE A 154 12.38 34.37 6.82
N SER A 155 13.63 33.98 7.06
CA SER A 155 14.06 33.60 8.39
C SER A 155 13.95 34.83 9.30
N HIS A 156 13.03 34.80 10.25
CA HIS A 156 13.00 35.76 11.37
C HIS A 156 14.22 35.64 12.30
N ALA A 157 15.26 34.89 11.89
CA ALA A 157 16.52 34.69 12.60
C ALA A 157 17.41 35.95 12.65
N ALA A 158 16.88 37.13 12.31
CA ALA A 158 17.52 38.42 12.56
C ALA A 158 17.19 39.01 13.96
N ASN A 159 16.30 38.37 14.74
CA ASN A 159 15.86 38.89 16.04
C ASN A 159 16.37 38.09 17.25
N TRP A 160 17.63 37.63 17.20
CA TRP A 160 18.36 37.26 18.42
C TRP A 160 19.35 38.38 18.74
N GLN A 161 18.89 39.37 19.51
CA GLN A 161 19.77 40.25 20.31
C GLN A 161 20.13 39.55 21.61
#